data_AF-A0A812I069-F1
#
_entry.id   AF-A0A812I069-F1
#
_cell.length_a   1.000
_cell.length_b   1.000
_cell.length_c   1.000
_cell.angle_alpha   90.00
_cell.angle_beta   90.00
_cell.angle_gamma   90.00
#
_symmetry.space_group_name_H-M   'P 1'
#
loop_
_entity.id
_entity.type
_entity.pdbx_description
1 polymer ?
#
loop_
_entity_poly.entity_id
_entity_poly.type
_entity_poly.pdbx_seq_one_letter_code
_entity_poly.pdbx_strand_id
1 'polypeptide(L)'
;WVRYDVKGRTLYWNPKKMKMETRAPVGTGEEKEREPPAPRDPPVRLLDIGSNTNSFLEWPFYVTPYALDLQPNPVAEGVFQADFFDVPIVEAPDASEPLILDDEGKLKGIVAGSMDVVVICLVLSCLPTPEKRIEMVAKARKCLREDRGLLIVVEGAAAIVEASWHQQDEAAVWSKAMESAGFKALMFNDYVREGRRKKRTLQWILETAPLTDGELKPLRIAKEMEY
;
A
#
# COMPACT_ATOMS: atom_id res chain seq x y z
N TRP A 1 -28.59 -2.09 1.00
CA TRP A 1 -27.78 -1.00 0.42
C TRP A 1 -27.69 0.13 1.42
N VAL A 2 -26.55 0.82 1.53
CA VAL A 2 -26.40 1.96 2.46
C VAL A 2 -26.00 3.21 1.68
N ARG A 3 -26.70 4.33 1.90
CA ARG A 3 -26.43 5.62 1.25
C ARG A 3 -25.36 6.38 2.04
N TYR A 4 -24.41 6.97 1.32
CA TYR A 4 -23.36 7.81 1.87
C TYR A 4 -23.16 9.06 1.02
N ASP A 5 -22.72 10.15 1.64
CA ASP A 5 -22.35 11.38 0.95
C ASP A 5 -20.84 11.60 1.17
N VAL A 6 -20.04 11.45 0.10
CA VAL A 6 -18.57 11.52 0.12
C VAL A 6 -18.11 12.57 -0.89
N LYS A 7 -17.38 13.61 -0.46
CA LYS A 7 -16.89 14.71 -1.32
C LYS A 7 -17.97 15.30 -2.25
N GLY A 8 -19.18 15.54 -1.71
CA GLY A 8 -20.31 16.07 -2.47
C GLY A 8 -20.95 15.09 -3.46
N ARG A 9 -20.56 13.81 -3.45
CA ARG A 9 -21.14 12.74 -4.27
C ARG A 9 -21.88 11.75 -3.39
N THR A 10 -23.12 11.44 -3.75
CA THR A 10 -23.87 10.35 -3.11
C THR A 10 -23.43 9.01 -3.68
N LEU A 11 -23.01 8.10 -2.80
CA LEU A 11 -22.62 6.73 -3.12
C LEU A 11 -23.51 5.74 -2.37
N TYR A 12 -23.72 4.58 -2.97
CA TYR A 12 -24.52 3.50 -2.41
C TYR A 12 -23.65 2.25 -2.28
N TRP A 13 -23.51 1.73 -1.06
CA TRP A 13 -22.84 0.45 -0.83
C TRP A 13 -23.73 -0.70 -1.30
N ASN A 14 -23.23 -1.50 -2.25
CA ASN A 14 -23.83 -2.74 -2.71
C ASN A 14 -23.25 -3.94 -1.94
N PRO A 15 -23.95 -4.51 -0.94
CA PRO A 15 -23.43 -5.62 -0.15
C PRO A 15 -23.32 -6.93 -0.94
N LYS A 16 -24.08 -7.10 -2.04
CA LYS A 16 -23.99 -8.29 -2.89
C LYS A 16 -22.74 -8.29 -3.77
N LYS A 17 -22.29 -7.10 -4.20
CA LYS A 17 -21.15 -6.94 -5.10
C LYS A 17 -19.89 -6.43 -4.41
N MET A 18 -19.97 -6.15 -3.10
CA MET A 18 -18.90 -5.57 -2.31
C MET A 18 -18.28 -4.32 -2.97
N LYS A 19 -19.13 -3.40 -3.45
CA LYS A 19 -18.67 -2.20 -4.15
C LYS A 19 -19.55 -0.98 -3.89
N MET A 20 -18.97 0.20 -4.05
CA MET A 20 -19.70 1.46 -4.10
C MET A 20 -20.30 1.66 -5.49
N GLU A 21 -21.55 2.11 -5.56
CA GLU A 21 -22.23 2.48 -6.80
C GLU A 21 -22.75 3.91 -6.72
N THR A 22 -22.68 4.65 -7.82
CA THR A 22 -23.16 6.05 -7.90
C THR A 22 -24.67 6.16 -8.16
N ARG A 23 -25.35 5.02 -8.32
CA ARG A 23 -26.79 4.96 -8.59
C ARG A 23 -27.49 4.28 -7.43
N ALA A 24 -28.64 4.84 -7.05
CA ALA A 24 -29.53 4.21 -6.10
C ALA A 24 -29.97 2.83 -6.62
N PRO A 25 -30.16 1.83 -5.74
CA PRO A 25 -30.78 0.57 -6.14
C PRO A 25 -32.15 0.84 -6.77
N VAL A 26 -32.37 0.32 -7.97
CA VAL A 26 -33.69 0.37 -8.61
C VAL A 26 -34.58 -0.61 -7.86
N GLY A 27 -35.69 -0.12 -7.31
CA GLY A 27 -36.56 -0.85 -6.38
C GLY A 27 -36.96 -2.22 -6.90
N THR A 28 -36.38 -3.26 -6.30
CA THR A 28 -36.93 -4.61 -6.32
C THR A 28 -37.23 -4.97 -4.88
N GLY A 29 -38.52 -5.06 -4.57
CA GLY A 29 -39.03 -5.34 -3.24
C GLY A 29 -38.42 -6.59 -2.61
N GLU A 30 -38.48 -6.60 -1.28
CA GLU A 30 -38.10 -7.71 -0.40
C GLU A 30 -36.62 -8.14 -0.47
N GLU A 31 -35.72 -7.19 -0.26
CA GLU A 31 -34.37 -7.55 0.17
C GLU A 31 -34.40 -7.80 1.67
N LYS A 32 -34.31 -9.07 2.10
CA LYS A 32 -33.91 -9.42 3.47
C LYS A 32 -32.65 -8.60 3.77
N GLU A 33 -32.78 -7.65 4.68
CA GLU A 33 -31.69 -6.83 5.20
C GLU A 33 -30.62 -7.77 5.74
N ARG A 34 -29.66 -8.15 4.90
CA ARG A 34 -28.37 -8.54 5.41
C ARG A 34 -27.73 -7.24 5.83
N GLU A 35 -27.58 -7.07 7.15
CA GLU A 35 -26.79 -6.00 7.71
C GLU A 35 -25.47 -5.91 6.92
N PRO A 36 -25.04 -4.69 6.53
CA PRO A 36 -23.73 -4.53 5.90
C PRO A 36 -22.69 -5.23 6.79
N PRO A 37 -21.62 -5.83 6.23
CA PRO A 37 -20.48 -6.15 7.07
C PRO A 37 -20.16 -4.86 7.82
N ALA A 38 -20.14 -4.94 9.16
CA ALA A 38 -19.82 -3.78 9.97
C ALA A 38 -18.52 -3.19 9.39
N PRO A 39 -18.48 -1.88 9.09
CA PRO A 39 -17.21 -1.21 8.85
C PRO A 39 -16.21 -1.70 9.89
N ARG A 40 -14.96 -1.97 9.49
CA ARG A 40 -13.96 -2.16 10.53
C ARG A 40 -13.95 -0.88 11.33
N ASP A 41 -14.22 -1.00 12.62
CA ASP A 41 -14.17 0.10 13.56
C ASP A 41 -13.04 -0.21 14.55
N PRO A 42 -11.87 0.43 14.41
CA PRO A 42 -11.55 1.48 13.43
C PRO A 42 -11.21 0.93 12.01
N PRO A 43 -11.31 1.75 10.94
CA PRO A 43 -10.86 1.38 9.59
C PRO A 43 -9.37 1.04 9.53
N VAL A 44 -8.96 0.30 8.50
CA VAL A 44 -7.56 -0.12 8.31
C VAL A 44 -6.67 1.09 8.08
N ARG A 45 -5.64 1.28 8.91
CA ARG A 45 -4.64 2.33 8.70
C ARG A 45 -3.69 1.92 7.57
N LEU A 46 -3.76 2.63 6.44
CA LEU A 46 -3.00 2.31 5.23
C LEU A 46 -2.02 3.43 4.92
N LEU A 47 -0.72 3.12 4.90
CA LEU A 47 0.32 4.02 4.41
C LEU A 47 0.56 3.78 2.92
N ASP A 48 0.37 4.80 2.08
CA ASP A 48 0.56 4.73 0.62
C ASP A 48 1.82 5.54 0.24
N ILE A 49 2.91 4.83 -0.05
CA ILE A 49 4.22 5.42 -0.37
C ILE A 49 4.33 5.61 -1.88
N GLY A 50 4.67 6.83 -2.32
CA GLY A 50 4.67 7.23 -3.73
C GLY A 50 3.27 7.49 -4.27
N SER A 51 2.38 7.99 -3.42
CA SER A 51 0.99 8.22 -3.75
C SER A 51 0.78 9.56 -4.45
N ASN A 52 0.83 9.56 -5.78
CA ASN A 52 0.71 10.81 -6.54
C ASN A 52 -0.66 11.51 -6.34
N THR A 53 -1.74 10.75 -6.10
CA THR A 53 -3.12 11.26 -6.08
C THR A 53 -3.99 10.82 -4.89
N ASN A 54 -3.46 10.03 -3.95
CA ASN A 54 -4.24 9.44 -2.84
C ASN A 54 -5.47 8.65 -3.29
N SER A 55 -5.26 7.67 -4.17
CA SER A 55 -6.35 6.87 -4.76
C SER A 55 -7.21 6.13 -3.73
N PHE A 56 -6.67 5.87 -2.53
CA PHE A 56 -7.37 5.15 -1.49
C PHE A 56 -8.50 5.94 -0.80
N LEU A 57 -8.60 7.25 -1.02
CA LEU A 57 -9.72 8.07 -0.54
C LEU A 57 -11.08 7.62 -1.08
N GLU A 58 -11.12 6.80 -2.12
CA GLU A 58 -12.37 6.23 -2.66
C GLU A 58 -13.02 5.20 -1.72
N TRP A 59 -12.31 4.69 -0.72
CA TRP A 59 -12.77 3.63 0.19
C TRP A 59 -12.74 4.00 1.68
N PRO A 60 -13.37 5.11 2.10
CA PRO A 60 -13.24 5.68 3.46
C PRO A 60 -13.81 4.79 4.59
N PHE A 61 -14.61 3.76 4.25
CA PHE A 61 -15.14 2.80 5.23
C PHE A 61 -14.21 1.62 5.48
N TYR A 62 -13.22 1.41 4.61
CA TYR A 62 -12.31 0.27 4.67
C TYR A 62 -10.93 0.70 5.13
N VAL A 63 -10.49 1.86 4.66
CA VAL A 63 -9.13 2.34 4.87
C VAL A 63 -9.16 3.81 5.32
N THR A 64 -8.30 4.11 6.27
CA THR A 64 -7.83 5.47 6.55
C THR A 64 -6.47 5.61 5.86
N PRO A 65 -6.40 6.28 4.70
CA PRO A 65 -5.16 6.39 3.95
C PRO A 65 -4.27 7.54 4.46
N TYR A 66 -2.99 7.24 4.62
CA TYR A 66 -1.90 8.16 4.89
C TYR A 66 -0.99 8.16 3.66
N ALA A 67 -1.12 9.15 2.79
CA ALA A 67 -0.47 9.17 1.49
C ALA A 67 0.76 10.09 1.50
N LEU A 68 1.88 9.62 0.94
CA LEU A 68 3.12 10.40 0.82
C LEU A 68 3.65 10.29 -0.60
N ASP A 69 4.19 11.38 -1.13
CA ASP A 69 4.89 11.40 -2.41
C ASP A 69 5.99 12.46 -2.38
N LEU A 70 7.10 12.23 -3.11
CA LEU A 70 8.15 13.23 -3.26
C LEU A 70 7.67 14.42 -4.12
N GLN A 71 6.83 14.13 -5.10
CA GLN A 71 6.24 15.07 -6.07
C GLN A 71 4.75 14.75 -6.25
N PRO A 72 3.92 15.03 -5.24
CA PRO A 72 2.48 14.80 -5.36
C PRO A 72 1.90 15.64 -6.50
N ASN A 73 0.80 15.15 -7.08
CA ASN A 73 0.05 15.96 -8.02
C ASN A 73 -0.44 17.24 -7.31
N PRO A 74 -0.24 18.44 -7.89
CA PRO A 74 -0.63 19.70 -7.23
C PRO A 74 -2.12 19.81 -6.88
N VAL A 75 -2.98 19.01 -7.51
CA VAL A 75 -4.42 18.95 -7.19
C VAL A 75 -4.82 17.77 -6.30
N ALA A 76 -3.85 16.96 -5.85
CA ALA A 76 -4.12 15.86 -4.93
C ALA A 76 -4.47 16.37 -3.54
N GLU A 77 -5.48 15.77 -2.93
CA GLU A 77 -5.87 16.06 -1.56
C GLU A 77 -5.25 15.03 -0.60
N GLY A 78 -4.74 15.50 0.53
CA GLY A 78 -4.28 14.63 1.62
C GLY A 78 -3.04 13.79 1.28
N VAL A 79 -2.19 14.25 0.36
CA VAL A 79 -0.86 13.67 0.13
C VAL A 79 0.18 14.59 0.78
N PHE A 80 1.00 14.04 1.67
CA PHE A 80 2.15 14.76 2.21
C PHE A 80 3.27 14.77 1.18
N GLN A 81 3.75 15.97 0.82
CA GLN A 81 4.96 16.11 0.03
C GLN A 81 6.17 15.81 0.92
N ALA A 82 6.79 14.64 0.76
CA ALA A 82 7.92 14.20 1.57
C ALA A 82 8.75 13.12 0.86
N ASP A 83 10.06 13.12 1.10
CA ASP A 83 10.90 11.96 0.78
C ASP A 83 10.74 10.92 1.89
N PHE A 84 10.26 9.72 1.54
CA PHE A 84 10.07 8.65 2.50
C PHE A 84 11.39 8.23 3.17
N PHE A 85 12.57 8.42 2.55
CA PHE A 85 13.86 8.16 3.21
C PHE A 85 14.19 9.16 4.32
N ASP A 86 13.69 10.39 4.22
CA ASP A 86 13.98 11.46 5.19
C ASP A 86 12.95 11.52 6.33
N VAL A 87 11.76 10.96 6.14
CA VAL A 87 10.73 10.92 7.20
C VAL A 87 11.16 9.96 8.32
N PRO A 88 11.39 10.41 9.57
CA PRO A 88 11.81 9.51 10.65
C PRO A 88 10.66 8.58 11.06
N ILE A 89 11.02 7.35 11.40
CA ILE A 89 10.12 6.40 12.08
C ILE A 89 10.45 6.48 13.56
N VAL A 90 9.47 6.82 14.39
CA VAL A 90 9.70 7.14 15.81
C VAL A 90 8.91 6.22 16.74
N GLU A 91 9.53 5.84 17.84
CA GLU A 91 8.86 5.12 18.92
C GLU A 91 8.04 6.12 19.74
N ALA A 92 6.72 5.97 19.72
CA ALA A 92 5.79 6.81 20.48
C ALA A 92 4.63 5.94 20.99
N PRO A 93 4.85 5.15 22.06
CA PRO A 93 3.88 4.15 22.53
C PRO A 93 2.53 4.74 22.95
N ASP A 94 2.52 6.01 23.35
CA ASP A 94 1.31 6.72 23.79
C ASP A 94 0.65 7.56 22.68
N ALA A 95 1.17 7.52 21.45
CA ALA A 95 0.61 8.30 20.34
C ALA A 95 -0.72 7.69 19.86
N SER A 96 -1.77 8.52 19.84
CA SER A 96 -3.09 8.12 19.31
C SER A 96 -3.13 8.12 17.78
N GLU A 97 -2.40 9.07 17.17
CA GLU A 97 -2.29 9.26 15.73
C GLU A 97 -1.03 8.60 15.16
N PRO A 98 -1.09 8.04 13.94
CA PRO A 98 0.05 7.34 13.36
C PRO A 98 1.07 8.27 12.68
N LEU A 99 0.71 9.54 12.45
CA LEU A 99 1.59 10.56 11.90
C LEU A 99 1.85 11.66 12.92
N ILE A 100 3.07 12.17 12.94
CA ILE A 100 3.47 13.33 13.73
C ILE A 100 3.63 14.50 12.77
N LEU A 101 2.86 15.55 13.00
CA LEU A 101 2.87 16.78 12.22
C LEU A 101 3.49 17.91 13.04
N ASP A 102 4.09 18.90 12.37
CA ASP A 102 4.41 20.18 13.01
C ASP A 102 3.18 21.10 13.12
N ASP A 103 3.39 22.27 13.72
CA ASP A 103 2.34 23.28 13.92
C ASP A 103 1.75 23.79 12.60
N GLU A 104 2.50 23.67 11.48
CA GLU A 104 2.05 23.99 10.13
C GLU A 104 1.39 22.81 9.39
N GLY A 105 1.26 21.66 10.04
CA GLY A 105 0.65 20.45 9.47
C GLY A 105 1.56 19.67 8.52
N LYS A 106 2.87 19.94 8.49
CA LYS A 106 3.83 19.18 7.69
C LYS A 106 4.26 17.92 8.42
N LEU A 107 4.52 16.87 7.64
CA LEU A 107 4.94 15.59 8.18
C LEU A 107 6.34 15.69 8.81
N LYS A 108 6.42 15.37 10.11
CA LYS A 108 7.67 15.28 10.88
C LYS A 108 8.10 13.86 11.20
N GLY A 109 7.19 12.90 11.19
CA GLY A 109 7.52 11.51 11.45
C GLY A 109 6.32 10.59 11.34
N ILE A 110 6.60 9.30 11.29
CA ILE A 110 5.61 8.22 11.34
C ILE A 110 5.84 7.43 12.62
N VAL A 111 4.78 7.16 13.37
CA VAL A 111 4.87 6.35 14.59
C VAL A 111 5.17 4.90 14.20
N ALA A 112 6.18 4.30 14.80
CA ALA A 112 6.57 2.92 14.58
C ALA A 112 5.41 1.97 14.90
N GLY A 113 5.25 0.92 14.09
CA GLY A 113 4.21 -0.08 14.32
C GLY A 113 2.76 0.43 14.27
N SER A 114 2.51 1.62 13.73
CA SER A 114 1.19 2.27 13.78
C SER A 114 0.26 1.93 12.59
N MET A 115 0.81 1.32 11.53
CA MET A 115 0.09 1.01 10.29
C MET A 115 -0.32 -0.46 10.23
N ASP A 116 -1.53 -0.73 9.75
CA ASP A 116 -1.99 -2.09 9.44
C ASP A 116 -1.46 -2.55 8.08
N VAL A 117 -1.41 -1.63 7.11
CA VAL A 117 -0.99 -1.91 5.74
C VAL A 117 -0.04 -0.82 5.26
N VAL A 118 1.01 -1.22 4.54
CA VAL A 118 1.85 -0.32 3.74
C VAL A 118 1.74 -0.76 2.29
N VAL A 119 1.52 0.19 1.39
CA VAL A 119 1.51 -0.02 -0.06
C VAL A 119 2.72 0.69 -0.66
N ILE A 120 3.45 -0.02 -1.49
CA ILE A 120 4.50 0.52 -2.36
C ILE A 120 4.13 0.14 -3.79
N CYS A 121 3.65 1.11 -4.57
CA CYS A 121 3.09 0.85 -5.90
C CYS A 121 3.86 1.65 -6.97
N LEU A 122 4.61 0.94 -7.82
CA LEU A 122 5.41 1.50 -8.91
C LEU A 122 6.48 2.50 -8.43
N VAL A 123 7.10 2.22 -7.28
CA VAL A 123 8.10 3.11 -6.65
C VAL A 123 9.48 2.48 -6.61
N LEU A 124 9.58 1.18 -6.34
CA LEU A 124 10.88 0.52 -6.19
C LEU A 124 11.67 0.58 -7.50
N SER A 125 10.99 0.45 -8.64
CA SER A 125 11.60 0.60 -9.96
C SER A 125 12.07 2.04 -10.27
N CYS A 126 11.59 3.05 -9.54
CA CYS A 126 12.05 4.44 -9.65
C CYS A 126 13.30 4.72 -8.81
N LEU A 127 13.65 3.84 -7.87
CA LEU A 127 14.80 4.05 -6.99
C LEU A 127 16.11 3.71 -7.70
N PRO A 128 17.18 4.48 -7.42
CA PRO A 128 18.37 4.46 -8.25
C PRO A 128 19.25 3.21 -8.04
N THR A 129 19.22 2.61 -6.85
CA THR A 129 20.07 1.47 -6.52
C THR A 129 19.29 0.32 -5.89
N PRO A 130 19.75 -0.93 -6.07
CA PRO A 130 19.20 -2.10 -5.40
C PRO A 130 19.14 -2.00 -3.88
N GLU A 131 20.14 -1.33 -3.28
CA GLU A 131 20.27 -1.12 -1.84
C GLU A 131 19.20 -0.16 -1.35
N LYS A 132 18.94 0.94 -2.08
CA LYS A 132 17.87 1.88 -1.73
C LYS A 132 16.50 1.23 -1.80
N ARG A 133 16.28 0.32 -2.75
CA ARG A 133 15.03 -0.44 -2.86
C ARG A 133 14.77 -1.32 -1.64
N ILE A 134 15.75 -2.11 -1.20
CA ILE A 134 15.55 -2.93 0.00
C ILE A 134 15.54 -2.08 1.28
N GLU A 135 16.26 -0.96 1.33
CA GLU A 135 16.20 0.00 2.44
C GLU A 135 14.79 0.58 2.60
N MET A 136 14.11 0.93 1.49
CA MET A 136 12.72 1.38 1.52
C MET A 136 11.78 0.31 2.08
N VAL A 137 11.93 -0.95 1.63
CA VAL A 137 11.15 -2.09 2.16
C VAL A 137 11.40 -2.29 3.66
N ALA A 138 12.66 -2.26 4.09
CA ALA A 138 13.03 -2.39 5.49
C ALA A 138 12.51 -1.22 6.34
N LYS A 139 12.45 0.00 5.78
CA LYS A 139 11.84 1.15 6.44
C LYS A 139 10.32 1.02 6.55
N ALA A 140 9.66 0.55 5.49
CA ALA A 140 8.23 0.23 5.51
C ALA A 140 7.89 -0.81 6.60
N ARG A 141 8.77 -1.80 6.82
CA ARG A 141 8.60 -2.79 7.90
C ARG A 141 8.45 -2.16 9.28
N LYS A 142 9.17 -1.06 9.55
CA LYS A 142 9.12 -0.34 10.84
C LYS A 142 7.81 0.42 11.03
N CYS A 143 7.12 0.77 9.96
CA CYS A 143 5.80 1.43 10.02
C CYS A 143 4.68 0.45 10.40
N LEU A 144 4.88 -0.84 10.12
CA LEU A 144 3.86 -1.88 10.25
C LEU A 144 3.81 -2.49 11.66
N ARG A 145 2.58 -2.72 12.15
CA ARG A 145 2.32 -3.52 13.34
C ARG A 145 3.01 -4.89 13.25
N GLU A 146 3.60 -5.34 14.35
CA GLU A 146 4.35 -6.61 14.35
C GLU A 146 3.46 -7.85 14.18
N ASP A 147 2.26 -7.83 14.74
CA ASP A 147 1.40 -9.02 14.89
C ASP A 147 0.63 -9.40 13.63
N ARG A 148 0.39 -8.45 12.73
CA ARG A 148 -0.55 -8.60 11.60
C ARG A 148 -0.38 -7.55 10.50
N GLY A 149 0.77 -6.89 10.44
CA GLY A 149 1.04 -5.88 9.42
C GLY A 149 1.18 -6.51 8.04
N LEU A 150 0.70 -5.82 7.01
CA LEU A 150 0.83 -6.27 5.62
C LEU A 150 1.61 -5.25 4.78
N LEU A 151 2.59 -5.74 4.03
CA LEU A 151 3.21 -5.00 2.94
C LEU A 151 2.61 -5.48 1.61
N ILE A 152 2.15 -4.53 0.81
CA ILE A 152 1.70 -4.78 -0.57
C ILE A 152 2.66 -4.06 -1.50
N VAL A 153 3.37 -4.83 -2.32
CA VAL A 153 4.25 -4.29 -3.36
C VAL A 153 3.62 -4.55 -4.72
N VAL A 154 3.50 -3.51 -5.54
CA VAL A 154 3.01 -3.61 -6.91
C VAL A 154 4.03 -2.97 -7.83
N GLU A 155 4.52 -3.71 -8.82
CA GLU A 155 5.50 -3.21 -9.78
C GLU A 155 5.10 -3.52 -11.23
N GLY A 156 5.59 -2.70 -12.16
CA GLY A 156 5.45 -2.98 -13.58
C GLY A 156 6.22 -4.25 -13.93
N ALA A 157 5.70 -5.06 -14.86
CA ALA A 157 6.36 -6.32 -15.24
C ALA A 157 7.80 -6.12 -15.71
N ALA A 158 8.14 -4.96 -16.26
CA ALA A 158 9.50 -4.62 -16.68
C ALA A 158 10.51 -4.49 -15.53
N ALA A 159 10.06 -4.34 -14.27
CA ALA A 159 10.94 -4.14 -13.13
C ALA A 159 11.92 -5.31 -12.94
N ILE A 160 11.47 -6.56 -13.13
CA ILE A 160 12.31 -7.76 -12.92
C ILE A 160 12.53 -8.57 -14.21
N VAL A 161 12.14 -8.04 -15.38
CA VAL A 161 12.24 -8.77 -16.66
C VAL A 161 13.52 -8.40 -17.39
N GLU A 162 14.54 -9.25 -17.31
CA GLU A 162 15.32 -9.56 -18.51
C GLU A 162 14.52 -10.59 -19.33
N ALA A 163 14.66 -10.57 -20.65
CA ALA A 163 13.81 -11.28 -21.61
C ALA A 163 13.96 -12.83 -21.61
N SER A 164 14.05 -13.48 -20.45
CA SER A 164 14.20 -14.93 -20.33
C SER A 164 12.94 -15.59 -19.76
N TRP A 165 12.80 -16.88 -20.08
CA TRP A 165 11.63 -17.73 -19.81
C TRP A 165 11.45 -18.10 -18.32
N HIS A 166 12.19 -17.46 -17.39
CA HIS A 166 12.30 -17.82 -15.98
C HIS A 166 11.91 -16.69 -15.01
N GLN A 167 10.78 -16.02 -15.24
CA GLN A 167 10.26 -14.94 -14.37
C GLN A 167 10.10 -15.35 -12.89
N GLN A 168 9.91 -16.64 -12.63
CA GLN A 168 9.74 -17.18 -11.28
C GLN A 168 11.03 -17.09 -10.44
N ASP A 169 12.20 -17.12 -11.06
CA ASP A 169 13.47 -17.08 -10.32
C ASP A 169 13.71 -15.68 -9.76
N GLU A 170 13.54 -14.63 -10.56
CA GLU A 170 13.71 -13.24 -10.10
C GLU A 170 12.64 -12.82 -9.09
N ALA A 171 11.38 -13.23 -9.30
CA ALA A 171 10.31 -12.95 -8.34
C ALA A 171 10.58 -13.65 -7.00
N ALA A 172 11.14 -14.86 -7.02
CA ALA A 172 11.56 -15.56 -5.81
C ALA A 172 12.79 -14.90 -5.15
N VAL A 173 13.73 -14.34 -5.92
CA VAL A 173 14.84 -13.53 -5.38
C VAL A 173 14.28 -12.30 -4.66
N TRP A 174 13.34 -11.59 -5.27
CA TRP A 174 12.66 -10.46 -4.63
C TRP A 174 11.93 -10.85 -3.35
N SER A 175 11.18 -11.97 -3.36
CA SER A 175 10.54 -12.48 -2.15
C SER A 175 11.57 -12.76 -1.05
N LYS A 176 12.67 -13.47 -1.35
CA LYS A 176 13.74 -13.75 -0.38
C LYS A 176 14.44 -12.49 0.13
N ALA A 177 14.56 -11.46 -0.71
CA ALA A 177 15.13 -10.19 -0.32
C ALA A 177 14.19 -9.46 0.64
N MET A 178 12.90 -9.36 0.34
CA MET A 178 11.92 -8.78 1.26
C MET A 178 11.81 -9.61 2.56
N GLU A 179 11.97 -10.93 2.51
CA GLU A 179 12.05 -11.78 3.71
C GLU A 179 13.24 -11.40 4.62
N SER A 180 14.40 -11.05 4.04
CA SER A 180 15.54 -10.53 4.81
C SER A 180 15.24 -9.17 5.48
N ALA A 181 14.22 -8.44 5.00
CA ALA A 181 13.74 -7.20 5.61
C ALA A 181 12.66 -7.41 6.68
N GLY A 182 12.47 -8.65 7.17
CA GLY A 182 11.51 -8.97 8.24
C GLY A 182 10.09 -9.19 7.74
N PHE A 183 9.95 -9.80 6.57
CA PHE A 183 8.66 -10.19 6.00
C PHE A 183 8.57 -11.68 5.74
N LYS A 184 7.36 -12.16 5.47
CA LYS A 184 7.10 -13.47 4.90
C LYS A 184 6.14 -13.33 3.74
N ALA A 185 6.50 -13.84 2.57
CA ALA A 185 5.64 -13.78 1.40
C ALA A 185 4.41 -14.67 1.60
N LEU A 186 3.22 -14.07 1.50
CA LEU A 186 1.94 -14.79 1.50
C LEU A 186 1.50 -15.13 0.07
N MET A 187 1.79 -14.23 -0.85
CA MET A 187 1.32 -14.32 -2.23
C MET A 187 2.26 -13.58 -3.17
N PHE A 188 2.44 -14.16 -4.36
CA PHE A 188 2.97 -13.49 -5.53
C PHE A 188 2.07 -13.76 -6.74
N ASN A 189 1.73 -12.72 -7.50
CA ASN A 189 1.07 -12.82 -8.80
C ASN A 189 1.83 -12.00 -9.84
N ASP A 190 1.98 -12.52 -11.05
CA ASP A 190 2.61 -11.86 -12.20
C ASP A 190 1.60 -11.21 -13.17
N TYR A 191 0.32 -11.25 -12.80
CA TYR A 191 -0.75 -10.55 -13.49
C TYR A 191 -1.87 -10.12 -12.54
N VAL A 192 -2.55 -9.04 -12.93
CA VAL A 192 -3.83 -8.63 -12.34
C VAL A 192 -4.95 -8.82 -13.38
N ARG A 193 -6.12 -9.26 -12.92
CA ARG A 193 -7.31 -9.37 -13.77
C ARG A 193 -8.16 -8.11 -13.63
N GLU A 194 -8.29 -7.37 -14.73
CA GLU A 194 -9.20 -6.25 -14.86
C GLU A 194 -10.39 -6.70 -15.73
N GLY A 195 -11.43 -7.22 -15.07
CA GLY A 195 -12.54 -7.88 -15.75
C GLY A 195 -12.07 -9.09 -16.58
N ARG A 196 -12.20 -9.00 -17.91
CA ARG A 196 -11.73 -10.04 -18.84
C ARG A 196 -10.28 -9.90 -19.27
N ARG A 197 -9.64 -8.75 -18.99
CA ARG A 197 -8.26 -8.48 -19.40
C ARG A 197 -7.29 -8.96 -18.33
N LYS A 198 -6.17 -9.54 -18.76
CA LYS A 198 -5.01 -9.81 -17.91
C LYS A 198 -3.96 -8.74 -18.21
N LYS A 199 -3.54 -7.99 -17.19
CA LYS A 199 -2.42 -7.05 -17.29
C LYS A 199 -1.24 -7.66 -16.56
N ARG A 200 -0.08 -7.73 -17.21
CA ARG A 200 1.16 -8.18 -16.56
C ARG A 200 1.61 -7.10 -15.57
N THR A 201 1.57 -7.46 -14.30
CA THR A 201 1.88 -6.62 -13.15
C THR A 201 2.37 -7.57 -12.08
N LEU A 202 3.47 -7.21 -11.44
CA LEU A 202 4.04 -7.99 -10.36
C LEU A 202 3.38 -7.52 -9.06
N GLN A 203 2.82 -8.43 -8.30
CA GLN A 203 2.15 -8.12 -7.04
C GLN A 203 2.63 -9.08 -5.98
N TRP A 204 3.15 -8.54 -4.88
CA TRP A 204 3.43 -9.27 -3.66
C TRP A 204 2.51 -8.82 -2.54
N ILE A 205 2.06 -9.78 -1.75
CA ILE A 205 1.47 -9.54 -0.44
C ILE A 205 2.34 -10.27 0.56
N LEU A 206 2.87 -9.52 1.52
CA LEU A 206 3.76 -10.05 2.56
C LEU A 206 3.21 -9.69 3.93
N GLU A 207 3.30 -10.62 4.88
CA GLU A 207 3.03 -10.36 6.29
C GLU A 207 4.30 -10.02 7.03
N THR A 208 4.17 -9.23 8.10
CA THR A 208 5.28 -8.98 9.02
C THR A 208 5.81 -10.29 9.61
N ALA A 209 7.13 -10.43 9.61
CA ALA A 209 7.86 -11.48 10.31
C ALA A 209 8.80 -10.82 11.35
N PRO A 210 9.38 -11.59 12.28
CA PRO A 210 10.41 -11.07 13.18
C PRO A 210 11.53 -10.39 12.38
N LEU A 211 11.97 -9.23 12.85
CA LEU A 211 13.16 -8.59 12.32
C LEU A 211 14.36 -9.50 12.58
N THR A 212 15.25 -9.60 11.60
CA THR A 212 16.50 -10.35 11.73
C THR A 212 17.67 -9.39 11.68
N ASP A 213 18.72 -9.65 12.44
CA ASP A 213 20.01 -8.93 12.32
C ASP A 213 20.81 -9.33 11.06
N GLY A 214 20.18 -10.08 10.15
CA GLY A 214 20.77 -10.48 8.89
C GLY A 214 20.99 -9.30 7.94
N GLU A 215 21.94 -9.46 7.03
CA GLU A 215 22.18 -8.49 5.97
C GLU A 215 20.97 -8.40 5.03
N LEU A 216 20.56 -7.16 4.72
CA LEU A 216 19.52 -6.88 3.73
C LEU A 216 20.02 -7.28 2.34
N LYS A 217 19.27 -8.14 1.65
CA LYS A 217 19.60 -8.52 0.28
C LYS A 217 19.10 -7.46 -0.70
N PRO A 218 19.94 -6.93 -1.61
CA PRO A 218 19.53 -5.89 -2.54
C PRO A 218 18.43 -6.34 -3.51
N LEU A 219 17.52 -5.44 -3.87
CA LEU A 219 16.45 -5.69 -4.84
C LEU A 219 16.89 -5.22 -6.23
N ARG A 220 17.38 -6.13 -7.08
CA ARG A 220 17.86 -5.79 -8.43
C ARG A 220 16.71 -5.65 -9.40
N ILE A 221 16.83 -4.72 -10.35
CA ILE A 221 15.93 -4.61 -11.49
C ILE A 221 16.64 -5.05 -12.77
N ALA A 222 15.87 -5.38 -13.80
CA ALA A 222 16.41 -5.91 -15.06
C ALA A 222 17.34 -4.96 -15.82
N LYS A 223 17.13 -3.66 -15.66
CA LYS A 223 18.03 -2.64 -16.19
C LYS A 223 18.26 -1.61 -15.11
N GLU A 224 19.39 -1.72 -14.43
CA GLU A 224 19.80 -0.67 -13.51
C GLU A 224 19.96 0.64 -14.29
N MET A 225 19.43 1.73 -13.72
CA MET A 225 19.56 3.04 -14.32
C MET A 225 20.98 3.55 -14.04
N GLU A 226 21.76 3.78 -15.09
CA GLU A 226 22.99 4.56 -14.98
C GLU A 226 22.59 6.02 -14.78
N TYR A 227 22.94 6.60 -13.64
CA TYR A 227 22.74 8.01 -13.31
C TYR A 227 24.05 8.79 -13.43
#